data_AF-A0A661MP54-F1
#
_entry.id   AF-A0A661MP54-F1
#
_cell.length_a   1.000
_cell.length_b   1.000
_cell.length_c   1.000
_cell.angle_alpha   90.00
_cell.angle_beta   90.00
_cell.angle_gamma   90.00
#
_symmetry.space_group_name_H-M   'P 1'
#
loop_
_entity.id
_entity.type
_entity.pdbx_description
1 polymer ?
#
loop_
_entity_poly.entity_id
_entity_poly.type
_entity_poly.pdbx_seq_one_letter_code
_entity_poly.pdbx_strand_id
1 'polypeptide(L)' 'MRIGSDDLVLAGGTAESEKFIALYGRAGRLVGAVAFDQSPKLIQLRMLIGRRGGLDEALQIAES' A
#
# COMPACT_ATOMS: atom_id res chain seq x y z
N MET A 1 -5.14 3.49 10.22
CA MET A 1 -4.81 4.13 11.51
C MET A 1 -3.79 5.22 11.24
N ARG A 2 -3.97 6.42 11.81
CA ARG A 2 -3.02 7.54 11.66
C ARG A 2 -2.22 7.74 12.93
N ILE A 3 -0.91 7.81 12.84
CA ILE A 3 -0.02 8.16 13.97
C ILE A 3 0.87 9.33 13.50
N GLY A 4 0.51 10.55 13.86
CA GLY A 4 1.21 11.75 13.35
C GLY A 4 0.99 11.95 11.84
N SER A 5 2.07 12.23 11.10
CA SER A 5 2.04 12.36 9.63
C SER A 5 2.03 11.02 8.89
N ASP A 6 2.00 9.91 9.62
CA ASP A 6 2.13 8.56 9.09
C ASP A 6 0.74 7.91 8.96
N ASP A 7 0.52 7.31 7.81
CA ASP A 7 -0.70 6.60 7.46
C ASP A 7 -0.41 5.10 7.39
N LEU A 8 -1.24 4.27 8.03
CA LEU A 8 -1.29 2.83 7.75
C LEU A 8 -2.69 2.48 7.23
N VAL A 9 -2.74 1.96 6.01
CA VAL A 9 -3.97 1.53 5.35
C VAL A 9 -3.87 0.06 4.98
N LEU A 10 -4.86 -0.73 5.40
CA LEU A 10 -5.07 -2.07 4.88
C LEU A 10 -5.95 -1.93 3.64
N ALA A 11 -5.39 -2.21 2.47
CA ALA A 11 -6.03 -2.07 1.18
C ALA A 11 -6.08 -3.44 0.49
N GLY A 12 -7.27 -3.85 0.04
CA GLY A 12 -7.46 -5.16 -0.60
C GLY A 12 -7.42 -6.34 0.39
N GLY A 13 -8.48 -7.14 0.37
CA GLY A 13 -8.64 -8.34 1.20
C GLY A 13 -8.87 -8.08 2.69
N THR A 14 -9.19 -9.15 3.41
CA THR A 14 -9.32 -9.20 4.87
C THR A 14 -8.34 -10.23 5.42
N ALA A 15 -8.03 -10.18 6.73
CA ALA A 15 -7.23 -11.20 7.40
C ALA A 15 -7.80 -12.62 7.22
N GLU A 16 -9.11 -12.74 6.95
CA GLU A 16 -9.84 -13.99 6.73
C GLU A 16 -9.71 -14.50 5.28
N SER A 17 -9.41 -13.61 4.33
CA SER A 17 -9.38 -13.92 2.90
C SER A 17 -8.06 -14.50 2.38
N GLU A 18 -7.06 -14.69 3.27
CA GLU A 18 -5.68 -15.09 2.93
C GLU A 18 -5.02 -14.22 1.83
N LYS A 19 -5.52 -13.00 1.62
CA LYS A 19 -4.94 -12.01 0.70
C LYS A 19 -5.02 -10.67 1.39
N PHE A 20 -3.93 -9.92 1.43
CA PHE A 20 -3.99 -8.54 1.91
C PHE A 20 -2.86 -7.67 1.34
N ILE A 21 -3.08 -6.35 1.31
CA ILE A 21 -2.01 -5.37 1.11
C ILE A 21 -2.07 -4.35 2.27
N ALA A 22 -0.92 -4.05 2.86
CA ALA A 22 -0.75 -2.96 3.82
C ALA A 22 0.11 -1.88 3.17
N LEU A 23 -0.40 -0.64 3.17
CA LEU A 23 0.25 0.54 2.63
C LEU A 23 0.67 1.46 3.78
N TYR A 24 1.93 1.87 3.75
CA TYR A 24 2.52 2.81 4.69
C TYR A 24 2.70 4.14 3.98
N GLY A 25 1.99 5.16 4.43
CA GLY A 25 2.08 6.52 3.95
C GLY A 25 2.82 7.43 4.94
N ARG A 26 3.44 8.49 4.42
CA ARG A 26 3.96 9.60 5.22
C ARG A 26 3.82 10.89 4.42
N ALA A 27 3.18 11.90 5.01
CA ALA A 27 2.96 13.20 4.37
C ALA A 27 2.40 13.08 2.92
N GLY A 28 1.40 12.20 2.72
CA GLY A 28 0.75 11.95 1.43
C GLY A 28 1.55 11.10 0.43
N ARG A 29 2.75 10.63 0.78
CA ARG A 29 3.59 9.76 -0.05
C ARG A 29 3.48 8.31 0.38
N LEU A 30 3.55 7.37 -0.57
CA LEU A 30 3.77 5.97 -0.25
C LEU A 30 5.24 5.75 0.11
N VAL A 31 5.50 5.24 1.32
CA VAL A 31 6.85 4.97 1.82
C VAL A 31 7.13 3.48 2.06
N GLY A 32 6.09 2.64 2.07
CA GLY A 32 6.24 1.21 2.24
C GLY A 32 4.99 0.44 1.83
N ALA A 33 5.18 -0.82 1.46
CA ALA A 33 4.09 -1.74 1.15
C ALA A 33 4.45 -3.16 1.57
N VAL A 34 3.48 -3.87 2.13
CA VAL A 34 3.52 -5.33 2.39
C VAL A 34 2.33 -5.95 1.68
N ALA A 35 2.52 -7.11 1.08
CA ALA A 35 1.47 -7.81 0.37
C ALA A 35 1.57 -9.31 0.61
N PHE A 36 0.43 -9.97 0.74
CA PHE A 36 0.31 -11.41 0.85
C PHE A 36 -0.56 -11.94 -0.30
N ASP A 37 -0.03 -12.91 -1.05
CA ASP A 37 -0.64 -13.47 -2.27
C ASP A 37 -1.06 -12.41 -3.33
N GLN A 38 -0.28 -11.34 -3.45
CA GLN A 38 -0.51 -10.23 -4.40
C GLN A 38 0.82 -9.75 -5.03
N SER A 39 1.69 -10.69 -5.43
CA SER A 39 3.04 -10.39 -5.94
C SER A 39 3.10 -9.36 -7.08
N PRO A 40 2.22 -9.39 -8.10
CA PRO A 40 2.24 -8.38 -9.16
C PRO A 40 2.00 -6.96 -8.64
N LYS A 41 1.02 -6.78 -7.74
CA LYS A 41 0.73 -5.49 -7.11
C LYS A 41 1.88 -5.02 -6.23
N LEU A 42 2.53 -5.93 -5.49
CA LEU A 42 3.70 -5.58 -4.69
C LEU A 42 4.84 -5.01 -5.55
N ILE A 43 5.07 -5.57 -6.74
CA ILE A 43 6.08 -5.04 -7.67
C ILE A 43 5.69 -3.63 -8.15
N GLN A 44 4.44 -3.40 -8.53
CA GLN A 44 3.96 -2.07 -8.93
C GLN A 44 4.11 -1.04 -7.79
N LEU A 45 3.77 -1.42 -6.55
CA LEU A 45 3.93 -0.58 -5.37
C LEU A 45 5.40 -0.28 -5.07
N ARG A 46 6.32 -1.26 -5.25
CA ARG A 46 7.76 -1.03 -5.10
C ARG A 46 8.29 -0.03 -6.13
N MET A 47 7.83 -0.12 -7.38
CA MET A 47 8.15 0.86 -8.41
C MET A 47 7.61 2.25 -8.05
N LEU A 48 6.38 2.32 -7.51
CA LEU A 48 5.77 3.57 -7.05
C LEU A 48 6.57 4.21 -5.91
N ILE A 49 7.04 3.43 -4.94
CA ILE A 49 7.93 3.90 -3.86
C ILE A 49 9.23 4.47 -4.45
N GLY A 50 9.85 3.75 -5.39
CA GLY A 50 11.11 4.18 -6.03
C GLY A 50 11.01 5.55 -6.72
N ARG A 51 9.85 5.88 -7.30
CA ARG A 51 9.56 7.19 -7.90
C ARG A 51 8.91 8.20 -6.96
N ARG A 52 8.86 7.91 -5.65
CA ARG A 52 8.25 8.76 -4.61
C ARG A 52 6.77 9.09 -4.89
N GLY A 53 6.01 8.09 -5.31
CA GLY A 53 4.59 8.23 -5.61
C GLY A 53 3.69 8.57 -4.42
N GLY A 54 2.46 8.97 -4.72
CA GLY A 54 1.45 9.32 -3.72
C GLY A 54 0.78 8.09 -3.09
N LEU A 55 0.24 8.25 -1.89
CA LEU A 55 -0.57 7.22 -1.23
C LEU A 55 -1.88 6.93 -2.00
N ASP A 56 -2.49 7.95 -2.61
CA ASP A 56 -3.75 7.78 -3.36
C ASP A 56 -3.56 6.90 -4.62
N GLU A 57 -2.45 7.05 -5.33
CA GLU A 57 -2.10 6.18 -6.46
C GLU A 57 -1.83 4.74 -6.00
N ALA A 58 -1.26 4.58 -4.80
CA ALA A 58 -1.04 3.26 -4.20
C ALA A 58 -2.36 2.54 -3.88
N LEU A 59 -3.38 3.27 -3.45
CA LEU A 59 -4.72 2.73 -3.21
C LEU A 59 -5.35 2.22 -4.50
N GLN A 60 -5.22 2.96 -5.60
CA GLN A 60 -5.72 2.53 -6.91
C GLN A 60 -5.07 1.22 -7.36
N ILE A 61 -3.76 1.05 -7.15
CA ILE A 61 -3.04 -0.20 -7.44
C ILE A 61 -3.53 -1.35 -6.54
N ALA A 62 -3.81 -1.07 -5.26
CA ALA A 62 -4.27 -2.09 -4.34
C ALA A 62 -5.70 -2.59 -4.67
N GLU A 63 -6.56 -1.70 -5.16
CA GLU A 63 -7.98 -1.95 -5.45
C GLU A 63 -8.26 -2.57 -6.82
N SER A 64 -7.34 -2.46 -7.79
CA SER A 64 -7.50 -3.00 -9.16
C SER A 64 -7.47 -4.53 -9.21
#